data_AF-A0ABD7RCP0-F1
#
_entry.id   AF-A0ABD7RCP0-F1
#
_cell.length_a   1.000
_cell.length_b   1.000
_cell.length_c   1.000
_cell.angle_alpha   90.00
_cell.angle_beta   90.00
_cell.angle_gamma   90.00
#
_symmetry.space_group_name_H-M   'P 1'
#
loop_
_entity.id
_entity.type
_entity.pdbx_description
1 polymer ?
#
loop_
_entity_poly.entity_id
_entity_poly.type
_entity_poly.pdbx_seq_one_letter_code
_entity_poly.pdbx_strand_id
1 'polypeptide(L)'
;MKRISSLFFSSLLALMLILSGCAGKEQKTEKQTGNQATSVEKISDNILDEMEGPPKNGHTIERHVGKSEEDLKNRLKTDKVSAASTYYDKETATKAVKDCLKQHDKEIQDWLKNSKEARLVLNTTHSFPVGKTVIKKNMSVKDKLVKTVTVLARDKSGELGFKIITSYPSDK
;
A
#
# COMPACT_ATOMS: atom_id res chain seq x y z
N MET A 1 -68.54 -7.09 -47.82
CA MET A 1 -68.02 -8.44 -48.16
C MET A 1 -67.88 -9.25 -46.88
N LYS A 2 -68.56 -10.43 -46.84
CA LYS A 2 -68.40 -11.63 -45.95
C LYS A 2 -68.30 -11.36 -44.43
N ARG A 3 -69.34 -11.51 -43.59
CA ARG A 3 -70.17 -12.67 -43.16
C ARG A 3 -69.39 -13.89 -42.61
N ILE A 4 -69.99 -14.49 -41.56
CA ILE A 4 -69.87 -15.87 -40.99
C ILE A 4 -68.93 -15.92 -39.76
N SER A 5 -69.44 -15.95 -38.51
CA SER A 5 -69.94 -17.09 -37.69
C SER A 5 -68.81 -18.10 -37.34
N SER A 6 -68.66 -18.66 -36.14
CA SER A 6 -69.64 -19.37 -35.31
C SER A 6 -69.11 -19.64 -33.87
N LEU A 7 -70.06 -19.87 -32.97
CA LEU A 7 -69.96 -20.40 -31.59
C LEU A 7 -69.32 -21.81 -31.53
N PHE A 8 -68.77 -22.22 -30.36
CA PHE A 8 -68.89 -23.53 -29.65
C PHE A 8 -67.92 -23.50 -28.42
N PHE A 9 -68.42 -23.39 -27.19
CA PHE A 9 -68.75 -24.43 -26.21
C PHE A 9 -67.57 -25.08 -25.43
N SER A 10 -67.70 -24.96 -24.10
CA SER A 10 -67.42 -26.01 -23.09
C SER A 10 -66.07 -26.02 -22.34
N SER A 11 -66.19 -25.69 -21.05
CA SER A 11 -65.64 -26.41 -19.88
C SER A 11 -64.13 -26.62 -19.79
N LEU A 12 -63.46 -25.88 -18.89
CA LEU A 12 -62.94 -26.55 -17.69
C LEU A 12 -62.77 -25.56 -16.52
N LEU A 13 -63.40 -25.95 -15.43
CA LEU A 13 -63.33 -25.42 -14.08
C LEU A 13 -61.92 -25.56 -13.50
N ALA A 14 -61.33 -24.47 -12.99
CA ALA A 14 -60.39 -24.54 -11.88
C ALA A 14 -60.37 -23.20 -11.11
N LEU A 15 -61.18 -23.18 -10.07
CA LEU A 15 -61.16 -22.24 -8.96
C LEU A 15 -59.83 -22.40 -8.18
N MET A 16 -59.01 -21.35 -8.10
CA MET A 16 -58.12 -21.14 -6.95
C MET A 16 -57.89 -19.63 -6.76
N LEU A 17 -58.66 -19.06 -5.83
CA LEU A 17 -58.39 -17.80 -5.19
C LEU A 17 -57.34 -18.03 -4.10
N ILE A 18 -56.11 -17.51 -4.24
CA ILE A 18 -55.30 -17.21 -3.06
C ILE A 18 -54.45 -15.94 -3.29
N LEU A 19 -54.97 -14.85 -2.72
CA LEU A 19 -54.32 -13.80 -1.94
C LEU A 19 -53.16 -12.96 -2.54
N SER A 20 -53.43 -11.65 -2.55
CA SER A 20 -52.49 -10.53 -2.46
C SER A 20 -51.20 -10.82 -1.69
N GLY A 21 -50.08 -10.48 -2.34
CA GLY A 21 -48.77 -10.29 -1.71
C GLY A 21 -47.88 -9.43 -2.60
N CYS A 22 -47.94 -8.11 -2.41
CA CYS A 22 -46.92 -7.18 -2.90
C CYS A 22 -45.73 -7.22 -1.94
N ALA A 23 -44.54 -7.61 -2.40
CA ALA A 23 -43.28 -7.18 -1.80
C ALA A 23 -42.08 -7.57 -2.68
N GLY A 24 -41.34 -6.55 -3.13
CA GLY A 24 -39.89 -6.56 -3.36
C GLY A 24 -39.29 -7.64 -4.26
N LYS A 25 -39.15 -7.35 -5.56
CA LYS A 25 -38.06 -7.92 -6.35
C LYS A 25 -36.79 -7.13 -6.05
N GLU A 26 -35.95 -7.63 -5.15
CA GLU A 26 -34.55 -7.22 -5.08
C GLU A 26 -33.84 -7.68 -6.35
N GLN A 27 -33.37 -6.71 -7.14
CA GLN A 27 -32.40 -6.94 -8.19
C GLN A 27 -31.08 -7.34 -7.55
N LYS A 28 -30.72 -8.61 -7.70
CA LYS A 28 -29.35 -9.09 -7.48
C LYS A 28 -28.48 -8.51 -8.60
N THR A 29 -28.03 -7.26 -8.45
CA THR A 29 -26.97 -6.69 -9.27
C THR A 29 -25.67 -7.33 -8.82
N GLU A 30 -25.25 -8.38 -9.54
CA GLU A 30 -23.85 -8.78 -9.60
C GLU A 30 -23.05 -7.60 -10.15
N LYS A 31 -22.54 -6.78 -9.24
CA LYS A 31 -21.47 -5.83 -9.55
C LYS A 31 -20.18 -6.64 -9.59
N GLN A 32 -19.78 -7.02 -10.80
CA GLN A 32 -18.40 -7.35 -11.12
C GLN A 32 -17.53 -6.18 -10.66
N THR A 33 -16.94 -6.30 -9.48
CA THR A 33 -15.84 -5.44 -9.07
C THR A 33 -14.62 -6.07 -9.70
N GLY A 34 -14.16 -5.47 -10.79
CA GLY A 34 -12.93 -5.86 -11.45
C GLY A 34 -11.81 -5.94 -10.41
N ASN A 35 -11.21 -7.14 -10.32
CA ASN A 35 -9.94 -7.36 -9.65
C ASN A 35 -8.90 -6.40 -10.22
N GLN A 36 -8.65 -5.29 -9.53
CA GLN A 36 -7.29 -4.79 -9.42
C GLN A 36 -6.72 -5.41 -8.15
N ALA A 37 -6.20 -6.63 -8.27
CA ALA A 37 -5.20 -7.10 -7.34
C ALA A 37 -4.08 -6.06 -7.36
N THR A 38 -3.88 -5.38 -6.23
CA THR A 38 -3.02 -4.22 -6.14
C THR A 38 -1.58 -4.64 -6.42
N SER A 39 -0.85 -3.84 -7.19
CA SER A 39 0.55 -4.08 -7.57
C SER A 39 1.51 -4.24 -6.37
N VAL A 40 1.03 -3.92 -5.16
CA VAL A 40 1.71 -4.10 -3.87
C VAL A 40 1.77 -5.57 -3.43
N GLU A 41 0.84 -6.44 -3.84
CA GLU A 41 0.86 -7.87 -3.46
C GLU A 41 2.00 -8.67 -4.10
N LYS A 42 2.63 -8.15 -5.16
CA LYS A 42 3.76 -8.77 -5.87
C LYS A 42 5.05 -7.97 -5.75
N ILE A 43 5.28 -7.31 -4.61
CA ILE A 43 6.55 -6.62 -4.39
C ILE A 43 7.71 -7.63 -4.34
N SER A 44 8.67 -7.45 -5.24
CA SER A 44 9.94 -8.17 -5.32
C SER A 44 10.70 -8.15 -3.99
N ASP A 45 11.33 -9.27 -3.62
CA ASP A 45 12.23 -9.32 -2.45
C ASP A 45 13.51 -8.49 -2.67
N ASN A 46 13.82 -8.17 -3.93
CA ASN A 46 14.94 -7.30 -4.30
C ASN A 46 14.50 -5.84 -4.49
N ILE A 47 13.31 -5.44 -4.04
CA ILE A 47 12.79 -4.07 -4.25
C ILE A 47 13.77 -2.99 -3.79
N LEU A 48 14.50 -3.20 -2.70
CA LEU A 48 15.47 -2.21 -2.24
C LEU A 48 16.69 -2.13 -3.17
N ASP A 49 17.17 -3.25 -3.70
CA ASP A 49 18.27 -3.28 -4.66
C ASP A 49 17.87 -2.59 -5.98
N GLU A 50 16.63 -2.77 -6.44
CA GLU A 50 16.09 -2.13 -7.65
C GLU A 50 15.93 -0.60 -7.52
N MET A 51 15.76 -0.11 -6.29
CA MET A 51 15.55 1.31 -6.00
C MET A 51 16.86 2.04 -5.68
N GLU A 52 17.91 1.30 -5.30
CA GLU A 52 19.19 1.84 -4.89
C GLU A 52 19.99 2.43 -6.07
N GLY A 53 20.58 3.60 -5.88
CA GLY A 53 21.46 4.22 -6.88
C GLY A 53 20.77 4.59 -8.20
N PRO A 54 21.54 5.05 -9.21
CA PRO A 54 20.98 5.43 -10.51
C PRO A 54 20.30 4.25 -11.23
N PRO A 55 19.18 4.46 -11.95
CA PRO A 55 18.53 5.75 -12.23
C PRO A 55 17.48 6.17 -11.20
N LYS A 56 17.14 5.30 -10.23
CA LYS A 56 16.09 5.57 -9.25
C LYS A 56 16.55 6.55 -8.17
N ASN A 57 17.87 6.65 -7.95
CA ASN A 57 18.54 7.51 -6.98
C ASN A 57 18.03 7.29 -5.54
N GLY A 58 17.59 6.07 -5.22
CA GLY A 58 17.36 5.65 -3.86
C GLY A 58 18.67 5.43 -3.12
N HIS A 59 18.63 5.49 -1.80
CA HIS A 59 19.83 5.37 -0.95
C HIS A 59 19.52 4.68 0.39
N THR A 60 18.54 3.78 0.41
CA THR A 60 18.12 3.09 1.63
C THR A 60 19.24 2.16 2.10
N ILE A 61 19.76 1.33 1.21
CA ILE A 61 20.79 0.33 1.54
C ILE A 61 22.08 1.06 1.92
N GLU A 62 22.54 1.98 1.09
CA GLU A 62 23.79 2.69 1.25
C GLU A 62 23.83 3.46 2.58
N ARG A 63 22.74 4.13 2.97
CA ARG A 63 22.78 5.08 4.08
C ARG A 63 22.14 4.57 5.36
N HIS A 64 21.33 3.51 5.29
CA HIS A 64 20.44 3.11 6.39
C HIS A 64 20.38 1.61 6.64
N VAL A 65 21.25 0.77 6.05
CA VAL A 65 21.28 -0.66 6.32
C VAL A 65 22.63 -1.09 6.90
N GLY A 66 22.60 -1.84 8.02
CA GLY A 66 23.76 -2.49 8.60
C GLY A 66 24.87 -1.56 9.07
N LYS A 67 24.57 -0.31 9.43
CA LYS A 67 25.59 0.65 9.89
C LYS A 67 26.01 0.38 11.33
N SER A 68 27.30 0.53 11.60
CA SER A 68 27.80 0.51 12.97
C SER A 68 27.37 1.78 13.72
N GLU A 69 27.36 1.72 15.06
CA GLU A 69 27.10 2.92 15.86
C GLU A 69 28.15 4.02 15.60
N GLU A 70 29.39 3.64 15.29
CA GLU A 70 30.45 4.56 14.93
C GLU A 70 30.15 5.27 13.60
N ASP A 71 29.70 4.55 12.57
CA ASP A 71 29.28 5.14 11.30
C ASP A 71 28.15 6.16 11.51
N LEU A 72 27.16 5.81 12.33
CA LEU A 72 26.05 6.71 12.66
C LEU A 72 26.54 7.96 13.40
N LYS A 73 27.42 7.81 14.39
CA LYS A 73 28.03 8.93 15.12
C LYS A 73 28.87 9.81 14.18
N ASN A 74 29.63 9.23 13.27
CA ASN A 74 30.44 9.95 12.29
C ASN A 74 29.54 10.74 11.32
N ARG A 75 28.47 10.13 10.83
CA ARG A 75 27.45 10.83 10.03
C ARG A 75 26.85 12.02 10.76
N LEU A 76 26.61 11.92 12.07
CA LEU A 76 26.08 13.04 12.85
C LEU A 76 27.04 14.23 12.99
N LYS A 77 28.35 14.00 12.83
CA LYS A 77 29.36 15.08 12.83
C LYS A 77 29.35 15.85 11.52
N THR A 78 29.13 15.17 10.39
CA THR A 78 29.19 15.75 9.05
C THR A 78 27.84 16.26 8.56
N ASP A 79 26.77 15.51 8.82
CA ASP A 79 25.44 15.79 8.29
C ASP A 79 24.67 16.73 9.22
N LYS A 80 23.86 17.61 8.62
CA LYS A 80 22.96 18.53 9.33
C LYS A 80 21.65 17.83 9.71
N VAL A 81 21.72 16.73 10.45
CA VAL A 81 20.56 15.95 10.93
C VAL A 81 20.55 15.81 12.45
N SER A 82 19.36 15.67 13.04
CA SER A 82 19.21 15.52 14.50
C SER A 82 19.43 14.09 15.01
N ALA A 83 19.36 13.10 14.11
CA ALA A 83 19.57 11.69 14.40
C ALA A 83 20.04 10.96 13.13
N ALA A 84 20.74 9.85 13.32
CA ALA A 84 21.16 8.95 12.25
C ALA A 84 20.77 7.52 12.64
N SER A 85 20.04 6.84 11.76
CA SER A 85 19.46 5.53 12.03
C SER A 85 19.82 4.50 10.97
N THR A 86 19.74 3.23 11.37
CA THR A 86 20.01 2.07 10.54
C THR A 86 19.06 0.93 10.87
N TYR A 87 18.59 0.25 9.83
CA TYR A 87 18.08 -1.11 9.92
C TYR A 87 19.19 -2.05 10.40
N TYR A 88 18.79 -3.16 11.04
CA TYR A 88 19.74 -4.20 11.44
C TYR A 88 20.45 -4.81 10.22
N ASP A 89 19.69 -5.13 9.18
CA ASP A 89 20.17 -5.78 7.97
C ASP A 89 19.20 -5.54 6.80
N LYS A 90 19.59 -5.99 5.60
CA LYS A 90 18.81 -5.80 4.37
C LYS A 90 17.48 -6.54 4.42
N GLU A 91 17.44 -7.73 5.02
CA GLU A 91 16.22 -8.53 5.14
C GLU A 91 15.17 -7.79 5.97
N THR A 92 15.57 -7.24 7.11
CA THR A 92 14.73 -6.42 8.00
C THR A 92 14.26 -5.16 7.29
N ALA A 93 15.14 -4.48 6.56
CA ALA A 93 14.79 -3.29 5.77
C ALA A 93 13.74 -3.61 4.69
N THR A 94 13.97 -4.66 3.89
CA THR A 94 13.03 -5.11 2.86
C THR A 94 11.69 -5.48 3.48
N LYS A 95 11.69 -6.25 4.58
CA LYS A 95 10.47 -6.64 5.28
C LYS A 95 9.68 -5.42 5.77
N ALA A 96 10.35 -4.45 6.40
CA ALA A 96 9.72 -3.22 6.89
C ALA A 96 9.13 -2.39 5.74
N VAL A 97 9.83 -2.28 4.62
CA VAL A 97 9.34 -1.59 3.42
C VAL A 97 8.12 -2.28 2.82
N LYS A 98 8.16 -3.60 2.65
CA LYS A 98 7.00 -4.37 2.15
C LYS A 98 5.78 -4.19 3.06
N ASP A 99 6.00 -4.22 4.37
CA ASP A 99 4.96 -4.00 5.38
C ASP A 99 4.40 -2.56 5.30
N CYS A 100 5.26 -1.53 5.19
CA CYS A 100 4.86 -0.14 4.94
C CYS A 100 3.99 -0.01 3.68
N LEU A 101 4.46 -0.54 2.55
CA LEU A 101 3.72 -0.44 1.28
C LEU A 101 2.35 -1.12 1.36
N LYS A 102 2.27 -2.26 2.06
CA LYS A 102 1.00 -2.96 2.30
C LYS A 102 0.06 -2.16 3.21
N GLN A 103 0.56 -1.64 4.34
CA GLN A 103 -0.25 -0.87 5.29
C GLN A 103 -0.78 0.44 4.69
N HIS A 104 -0.02 1.05 3.80
CA HIS A 104 -0.36 2.35 3.18
C HIS A 104 -0.84 2.22 1.72
N ASP A 105 -1.22 1.04 1.24
CA ASP A 105 -1.58 0.83 -0.18
C ASP A 105 -2.65 1.82 -0.65
N LYS A 106 -3.74 1.97 0.10
CA LYS A 106 -4.81 2.93 -0.23
C LYS A 106 -4.30 4.37 -0.34
N GLU A 107 -3.48 4.81 0.62
CA GLU A 107 -2.89 6.16 0.65
C GLU A 107 -1.97 6.38 -0.56
N ILE A 108 -1.17 5.37 -0.92
CA ILE A 108 -0.30 5.40 -2.10
C ILE A 108 -1.13 5.49 -3.37
N GLN A 109 -2.18 4.69 -3.54
CA GLN A 109 -3.05 4.73 -4.70
C GLN A 109 -3.76 6.08 -4.85
N ASP A 110 -4.26 6.63 -3.74
CA ASP A 110 -4.93 7.93 -3.73
C ASP A 110 -3.94 9.06 -4.03
N TRP A 111 -2.72 9.02 -3.46
CA TRP A 111 -1.65 9.95 -3.78
C TRP A 111 -1.31 9.88 -5.27
N LEU A 112 -1.07 8.67 -5.81
CA LEU A 112 -0.72 8.47 -7.21
C LEU A 112 -1.76 9.04 -8.17
N LYS A 113 -3.05 8.89 -7.87
CA LYS A 113 -4.15 9.33 -8.74
C LYS A 113 -4.47 10.81 -8.60
N ASN A 114 -4.49 11.32 -7.37
CA ASN A 114 -5.16 12.60 -7.07
C ASN A 114 -4.22 13.72 -6.61
N SER A 115 -3.03 13.38 -6.11
CA SER A 115 -2.13 14.39 -5.54
C SER A 115 -1.22 15.04 -6.59
N LYS A 116 -0.91 16.33 -6.42
CA LYS A 116 0.14 17.02 -7.20
C LYS A 116 1.52 16.93 -6.55
N GLU A 117 1.60 16.41 -5.33
CA GLU A 117 2.86 16.31 -4.60
C GLU A 117 3.82 15.32 -5.28
N ALA A 118 5.07 15.75 -5.44
CA ALA A 118 6.10 14.94 -6.08
C ALA A 118 6.57 13.77 -5.20
N ARG A 119 6.38 13.87 -3.88
CA ARG A 119 6.77 12.88 -2.88
C ARG A 119 5.62 12.54 -1.94
N LEU A 120 5.68 11.34 -1.39
CA LEU A 120 4.82 10.88 -0.30
C LEU A 120 5.71 10.38 0.83
N VAL A 121 5.43 10.82 2.06
CA VAL A 121 6.16 10.41 3.26
C VAL A 121 5.24 9.56 4.11
N LEU A 122 5.60 8.30 4.27
CA LEU A 122 4.84 7.30 5.02
C LEU A 122 5.53 7.06 6.35
N ASN A 123 4.79 7.20 7.44
CA ASN A 123 5.26 6.84 8.78
C ASN A 123 4.56 5.54 9.18
N THR A 124 5.34 4.48 9.39
CA THR A 124 4.79 3.14 9.65
C THR A 124 5.25 2.63 10.99
N THR A 125 4.35 1.97 11.72
CA THR A 125 4.68 1.20 12.93
C THR A 125 4.60 -0.29 12.58
N HIS A 126 5.65 -1.03 12.93
CA HIS A 126 5.80 -2.46 12.66
C HIS A 126 5.56 -3.27 13.93
N SER A 127 5.14 -4.53 13.76
CA SER A 127 5.00 -5.49 14.87
C SER A 127 6.32 -6.13 15.32
N PHE A 128 7.44 -5.73 14.71
CA PHE A 128 8.78 -6.27 14.94
C PHE A 128 9.82 -5.14 15.03
N PRO A 129 10.91 -5.33 15.78
CA PRO A 129 12.00 -4.35 15.83
C PRO A 129 12.71 -4.30 14.48
N VAL A 130 12.98 -3.09 14.00
CA VAL A 130 13.57 -2.83 12.69
C VAL A 130 15.02 -2.37 12.75
N GLY A 131 15.44 -1.73 13.85
CA GLY A 131 16.79 -1.19 13.94
C GLY A 131 17.02 -0.23 15.10
N LYS A 132 18.03 0.63 14.92
CA LYS A 132 18.51 1.56 15.93
C LYS A 132 18.76 2.96 15.38
N THR A 133 18.89 3.92 16.27
CA THR A 133 19.25 5.31 15.97
C THR A 133 20.23 5.87 16.99
N VAL A 134 21.08 6.80 16.55
CA VAL A 134 21.89 7.66 17.41
C VAL A 134 21.30 9.05 17.39
N ILE A 135 21.06 9.62 18.57
CA ILE A 135 20.50 10.97 18.74
C ILE A 135 21.64 11.97 18.90
N LYS A 136 21.70 12.99 18.05
CA LYS A 136 22.80 13.98 18.04
C LYS A 136 22.93 14.76 19.34
N LYS A 137 21.80 15.05 20.00
CA LYS A 137 21.76 15.88 21.22
C LYS A 137 22.70 15.38 22.33
N ASN A 138 22.80 14.07 22.50
CA ASN A 138 23.53 13.43 23.61
C ASN A 138 24.35 12.21 23.15
N MET A 139 24.41 11.95 21.84
CA MET A 139 25.04 10.76 21.24
C MET A 139 24.54 9.43 21.81
N SER A 140 23.34 9.40 22.39
CA SER A 140 22.75 8.17 22.92
C SER A 140 22.21 7.30 21.80
N VAL A 141 22.37 5.99 21.97
CA VAL A 141 21.79 4.97 21.10
C VAL A 141 20.41 4.59 21.63
N LYS A 142 19.41 4.57 20.75
CA LYS A 142 18.14 3.88 20.99
C LYS A 142 18.05 2.71 20.03
N ASP A 143 17.85 1.51 20.58
CA ASP A 143 17.74 0.27 19.83
C ASP A 143 16.30 -0.27 19.90
N LYS A 144 16.00 -1.32 19.12
CA LYS A 144 14.70 -1.97 19.02
C LYS A 144 13.59 -1.00 18.62
N LEU A 145 13.91 -0.06 17.74
CA LEU A 145 12.91 0.81 17.13
C LEU A 145 11.93 -0.04 16.33
N VAL A 146 10.66 0.33 16.36
CA VAL A 146 9.58 -0.35 15.62
C VAL A 146 8.91 0.56 14.60
N LYS A 147 9.36 1.81 14.48
CA LYS A 147 8.81 2.78 13.53
C LYS A 147 9.79 3.05 12.40
N THR A 148 9.26 3.32 11.21
CA THR A 148 10.05 3.73 10.05
C THR A 148 9.42 4.95 9.37
N VAL A 149 10.26 5.68 8.65
CA VAL A 149 9.84 6.65 7.65
C VAL A 149 10.25 6.11 6.29
N THR A 150 9.30 6.04 5.36
CA THR A 150 9.55 5.67 3.96
C THR A 150 9.12 6.82 3.06
N VAL A 151 10.02 7.27 2.19
CA VAL A 151 9.76 8.37 1.25
C VAL A 151 9.68 7.83 -0.17
N LEU A 152 8.52 7.99 -0.78
CA LEU A 152 8.26 7.65 -2.17
C LEU A 152 8.37 8.90 -3.05
N ALA A 153 8.79 8.70 -4.30
CA ALA A 153 8.69 9.71 -5.35
C ALA A 153 7.98 9.12 -6.56
N ARG A 154 7.24 9.95 -7.29
CA ARG A 154 6.55 9.50 -8.50
C ARG A 154 7.56 9.02 -9.53
N ASP A 155 7.23 7.93 -10.20
CA ASP A 155 8.06 7.35 -11.25
C ASP A 155 7.17 6.68 -12.29
N LYS A 156 6.87 7.42 -13.36
CA LYS A 156 6.04 6.94 -14.46
C LYS A 156 6.75 5.87 -15.32
N SER A 157 8.07 5.69 -15.15
CA SER A 157 8.83 4.69 -15.91
C SER A 157 8.74 3.29 -15.31
N GLY A 158 8.36 3.18 -14.02
CA GLY A 158 8.28 1.91 -13.30
C GLY A 158 6.85 1.39 -13.18
N GLU A 159 6.70 0.07 -13.07
CA GLU A 159 5.39 -0.61 -12.95
C GLU A 159 4.60 -0.20 -11.71
N LEU A 160 5.29 0.15 -10.62
CA LEU A 160 4.67 0.60 -9.38
C LEU A 160 4.11 2.03 -9.48
N GLY A 161 4.48 2.81 -10.50
CA GLY A 161 4.16 4.24 -10.62
C GLY A 161 4.92 5.15 -9.64
N PHE A 162 5.74 4.56 -8.77
CA PHE A 162 6.63 5.24 -7.84
C PHE A 162 7.96 4.51 -7.70
N LYS A 163 8.92 5.20 -7.09
CA LYS A 163 10.19 4.66 -6.62
C LYS A 163 10.41 5.01 -5.16
N ILE A 164 11.18 4.18 -4.46
CA ILE A 164 11.56 4.43 -3.07
C ILE A 164 12.83 5.28 -3.08
N ILE A 165 12.75 6.49 -2.51
CA ILE A 165 13.92 7.37 -2.39
C ILE A 165 14.75 6.97 -1.18
N THR A 166 14.09 6.72 -0.06
CA THR A 166 14.77 6.30 1.17
C THR A 166 13.76 5.68 2.12
N SER A 167 14.24 4.79 2.98
CA SER A 167 13.52 4.29 4.12
C SER A 167 14.49 4.15 5.29
N TYR A 168 14.06 4.49 6.51
CA TYR A 168 14.93 4.39 7.67
C TYR A 168 14.13 4.26 8.99
N PRO A 169 14.70 3.61 10.02
CA PRO A 169 14.09 3.59 11.36
C PRO A 169 13.96 4.98 11.97
N SER A 170 12.88 5.20 12.72
CA SER A 170 12.54 6.45 13.39
C SER A 170 12.23 6.22 14.87
N ASP A 171 12.60 7.18 15.71
CA ASP A 171 12.21 7.20 17.13
C ASP A 171 11.00 8.11 17.43
N LYS A 172 10.42 8.70 16.37
CA LYS A 172 9.23 9.54 16.40
C LYS A 172 8.04 8.78 15.82
#